data_AF-A0A1F4JGB8-F1
#
_entry.id   AF-A0A1F4JGB8-F1
#
_cell.length_a   1.000
_cell.length_b   1.000
_cell.length_c   1.000
_cell.angle_alpha   90.00
_cell.angle_beta   90.00
_cell.angle_gamma   90.00
#
_symmetry.space_group_name_H-M   'P 1'
#
loop_
_entity.id
_entity.type
_entity.pdbx_description
1 polymer ?
#
loop_
_entity_poly.entity_id
_entity_poly.type
_entity_poly.pdbx_seq_one_letter_code
_entity_poly.pdbx_strand_id
1 'polypeptide(L)'
;MRLTGIGKIGLLAFVLVACWGLTACSSSEQEELQRWMTEQRNLTKPRIEPLPEPKRFSPQAYTQEGAIEPFSRQKLTQALNRSSSQATSNAALIAPELSRRKEPLEAMPLDAVAMVGSLVKLGQPVALVRVDNLLYQVRVGSYLGQNYGRITKISETELTLRE
;
A
#
# COMPACT_ATOMS: atom_id res chain seq x y z
N MET A 1 -87.80 -23.53 74.89
CA MET A 1 -86.51 -22.80 74.88
C MET A 1 -85.77 -23.05 73.55
N ARG A 2 -86.10 -22.32 72.49
CA ARG A 2 -85.36 -22.34 71.20
C ARG A 2 -85.37 -20.95 70.57
N LEU A 3 -84.57 -20.03 71.15
CA LEU A 3 -84.27 -18.73 70.54
C LEU A 3 -82.77 -18.41 70.72
N THR A 4 -81.91 -19.12 69.98
CA THR A 4 -80.49 -18.74 69.83
C THR A 4 -79.96 -18.95 68.39
N GLY A 5 -80.81 -19.37 67.45
CA GLY A 5 -80.40 -19.70 66.07
C GLY A 5 -80.39 -18.54 65.06
N ILE A 6 -81.24 -17.52 65.26
CA ILE A 6 -81.46 -16.47 64.25
C ILE A 6 -80.30 -15.46 64.21
N GLY A 7 -79.68 -15.15 65.36
CA GLY A 7 -78.55 -14.22 65.44
C GLY A 7 -77.26 -14.75 64.79
N LYS A 8 -77.00 -16.06 64.87
CA LYS A 8 -75.83 -16.69 64.22
C LYS A 8 -75.96 -16.73 62.70
N ILE A 9 -77.18 -16.92 62.18
CA ILE A 9 -77.44 -16.93 60.72
C ILE A 9 -77.32 -15.53 60.14
N GLY A 10 -77.81 -14.50 60.84
CA GLY A 10 -77.65 -13.09 60.43
C GLY A 10 -76.19 -12.63 60.44
N LEU A 11 -75.41 -13.03 61.45
CA LEU A 11 -73.97 -12.73 61.53
C LEU A 11 -73.18 -13.46 60.42
N LEU A 12 -73.49 -14.72 60.14
CA LEU A 12 -72.88 -15.47 59.03
C LEU A 12 -73.23 -14.85 57.67
N ALA A 13 -74.47 -14.41 57.47
CA ALA A 13 -74.90 -13.74 56.24
C ALA A 13 -74.16 -12.39 56.06
N PHE A 14 -74.00 -11.61 57.13
CA PHE A 14 -73.28 -10.35 57.07
C PHE A 14 -71.78 -10.53 56.80
N VAL A 15 -71.14 -11.54 57.40
CA VAL A 15 -69.73 -11.89 57.14
C VAL A 15 -69.53 -12.36 55.69
N LEU A 16 -70.49 -13.11 55.14
CA LEU A 16 -70.41 -13.62 53.77
C LEU A 16 -70.60 -12.49 52.74
N VAL A 17 -71.51 -11.55 53.00
CA VAL A 17 -71.67 -10.33 52.18
C VAL A 17 -70.43 -9.43 52.28
N ALA A 18 -69.83 -9.29 53.47
CA ALA A 18 -68.59 -8.53 53.66
C ALA A 18 -67.40 -9.18 52.92
N CYS A 19 -67.31 -10.52 52.91
CA CYS A 19 -66.30 -11.24 52.13
C CYS A 19 -66.46 -11.03 50.62
N TRP A 20 -67.69 -11.00 50.10
CA TRP A 20 -67.95 -10.71 48.68
C TRP A 20 -67.66 -9.26 48.29
N GLY A 21 -67.86 -8.30 49.21
CA GLY A 21 -67.48 -6.91 48.98
C GLY A 21 -65.96 -6.71 48.83
N LEU A 22 -65.15 -7.53 49.49
CA LEU A 22 -63.69 -7.46 49.43
C LEU A 22 -63.10 -8.02 48.12
N THR A 23 -63.82 -8.90 47.40
CA THR A 23 -63.35 -9.47 46.13
C THR A 23 -63.62 -8.58 44.91
N ALA A 24 -64.38 -7.48 45.07
CA ALA A 24 -64.72 -6.56 43.98
C ALA A 24 -63.58 -5.57 43.63
N CYS A 25 -62.56 -5.44 44.49
CA CYS A 25 -61.49 -4.44 44.34
C CYS A 25 -60.18 -5.01 43.74
N SER A 26 -60.14 -6.28 43.31
CA SER A 26 -58.89 -6.93 42.88
C SER A 26 -58.83 -7.36 41.41
N SER A 27 -59.85 -7.05 40.59
CA SER A 27 -59.96 -7.62 39.23
C SER A 27 -59.76 -6.63 38.08
N SER A 28 -59.96 -5.32 38.29
CA SER A 28 -59.99 -4.36 37.18
C SER A 28 -58.60 -4.01 36.63
N GLU A 29 -57.62 -3.73 37.49
CA GLU A 29 -56.29 -3.28 37.06
C GLU A 29 -55.49 -4.40 36.36
N GLN A 30 -55.65 -5.64 36.83
CA GLN A 30 -54.97 -6.79 36.26
C GLN A 30 -55.48 -7.07 34.83
N GLU A 31 -56.79 -6.94 34.60
CA GLU A 31 -57.40 -7.20 33.30
C GLU A 31 -57.03 -6.12 32.27
N GLU A 32 -56.94 -4.86 32.70
CA GLU A 32 -56.49 -3.75 31.85
C GLU A 32 -55.03 -3.93 31.41
N LEU A 33 -54.13 -4.29 32.34
CA LEU A 33 -52.74 -4.60 32.01
C LEU A 33 -52.61 -5.79 31.06
N GLN A 34 -53.42 -6.85 31.25
CA GLN A 34 -53.41 -7.99 30.35
C GLN A 34 -53.92 -7.63 28.95
N ARG A 35 -54.98 -6.83 28.84
CA ARG A 35 -55.45 -6.32 27.55
C ARG A 35 -54.39 -5.46 26.87
N TRP A 36 -53.79 -4.51 27.60
CA TRP A 36 -52.74 -3.66 27.08
C TRP A 36 -51.52 -4.48 26.60
N MET A 37 -51.07 -5.46 27.38
CA MET A 37 -49.96 -6.35 26.96
C MET A 37 -50.30 -7.12 25.69
N THR A 38 -51.55 -7.56 25.54
CA THR A 38 -52.01 -8.28 24.36
C THR A 38 -52.07 -7.38 23.13
N GLU A 39 -52.53 -6.14 23.31
CA GLU A 39 -52.56 -5.11 22.27
C GLU A 39 -51.14 -4.72 21.81
N GLN A 40 -50.22 -4.47 22.75
CA GLN A 40 -48.82 -4.18 22.43
C GLN A 40 -48.12 -5.34 21.72
N ARG A 41 -48.43 -6.59 22.12
CA ARG A 41 -47.91 -7.79 21.44
C ARG A 41 -48.43 -7.89 20.00
N ASN A 42 -49.69 -7.54 19.75
CA ASN A 42 -50.28 -7.56 18.42
C ASN A 42 -49.76 -6.42 17.51
N LEU A 43 -49.42 -5.26 18.10
CA LEU A 43 -48.80 -4.15 17.39
C LEU A 43 -47.34 -4.45 17.00
N THR A 44 -46.64 -5.26 17.80
CA THR A 44 -45.24 -5.60 17.56
C THR A 44 -45.13 -6.74 16.54
N LYS A 45 -45.21 -6.40 15.25
CA LYS A 45 -44.78 -7.31 14.18
C LYS A 45 -43.27 -7.18 14.00
N PRO A 46 -42.47 -8.24 14.24
CA PRO A 46 -41.05 -8.19 13.95
C PRO A 46 -40.86 -8.02 12.44
N ARG A 47 -40.35 -6.87 12.00
CA ARG A 47 -39.95 -6.64 10.61
C ARG A 47 -38.58 -7.27 10.41
N ILE A 48 -38.58 -8.56 10.06
CA ILE A 48 -37.37 -9.29 9.71
C ILE A 48 -37.03 -8.92 8.27
N GLU A 49 -35.84 -8.38 8.02
CA GLU A 49 -35.35 -8.21 6.67
C GLU A 49 -35.16 -9.59 6.05
N PRO A 50 -35.76 -9.87 4.87
CA PRO A 50 -35.56 -11.13 4.18
C PRO A 50 -34.07 -11.37 3.95
N LEU A 51 -33.63 -12.62 4.16
CA LEU A 51 -32.26 -12.99 3.89
C LEU A 51 -31.94 -12.68 2.42
N PRO A 52 -30.89 -11.90 2.12
CA PRO A 52 -30.53 -11.62 0.73
C PRO A 52 -30.20 -12.92 0.02
N GLU A 53 -30.63 -13.03 -1.24
CA GLU A 53 -30.34 -14.21 -2.05
C GLU A 53 -28.83 -14.43 -2.17
N PRO A 54 -28.37 -15.70 -2.20
CA PRO A 54 -26.97 -16.01 -2.47
C PRO A 54 -26.53 -15.37 -3.79
N LYS A 55 -25.52 -14.50 -3.71
CA LYS A 55 -24.95 -13.87 -4.90
C LYS A 55 -24.38 -14.95 -5.81
N ARG A 56 -24.83 -14.98 -7.08
CA ARG A 56 -24.27 -15.89 -8.08
C ARG A 56 -22.83 -15.47 -8.37
N PHE A 57 -21.91 -16.43 -8.29
CA PHE A 57 -20.53 -16.25 -8.72
C PHE A 57 -20.50 -16.05 -10.25
N SER A 58 -20.02 -14.89 -10.70
CA SER A 58 -19.72 -14.65 -12.12
C SER A 58 -18.20 -14.72 -12.28
N PRO A 59 -17.65 -15.79 -12.88
CA PRO A 59 -16.22 -15.83 -13.15
C PRO A 59 -15.88 -14.75 -14.16
N GLN A 60 -14.99 -13.83 -13.77
CA GLN A 60 -14.41 -12.90 -14.72
C GLN A 60 -13.39 -13.68 -15.56
N ALA A 61 -13.62 -13.72 -16.87
CA ALA A 61 -12.68 -14.37 -17.77
C ALA A 61 -11.31 -13.69 -17.71
N TYR A 62 -10.25 -14.48 -17.53
CA TYR A 62 -8.89 -13.99 -17.56
C TYR A 62 -8.49 -13.70 -19.01
N THR A 63 -8.54 -12.43 -19.42
CA THR A 63 -8.26 -12.02 -20.82
C THR A 63 -6.77 -11.88 -21.14
N GLN A 64 -5.88 -12.33 -20.26
CA GLN A 64 -4.43 -12.12 -20.39
C GLN A 64 -3.68 -13.35 -20.94
N GLU A 65 -4.36 -14.46 -21.24
CA GLU A 65 -3.70 -15.67 -21.80
C GLU A 65 -3.01 -15.41 -23.15
N GLY A 66 -3.52 -14.45 -23.94
CA GLY A 66 -2.91 -14.03 -25.21
C GLY A 66 -2.04 -12.77 -25.12
N ALA A 67 -1.90 -12.18 -23.93
CA ALA A 67 -1.07 -11.00 -23.73
C ALA A 67 0.41 -11.40 -23.66
N ILE A 68 1.30 -10.51 -24.10
CA ILE A 68 2.74 -10.71 -23.94
C ILE A 68 3.04 -10.89 -22.45
N GLU A 69 3.60 -12.05 -22.11
CA GLU A 69 3.88 -12.45 -20.74
C GLU A 69 4.77 -11.38 -20.07
N PRO A 70 4.33 -10.80 -18.93
CA PRO A 70 4.90 -9.58 -18.38
C PRO A 70 6.36 -9.72 -17.93
N PHE A 71 6.83 -10.95 -17.68
CA PHE A 71 8.22 -11.24 -17.30
C PHE A 71 8.97 -12.02 -18.39
N SER A 72 8.47 -11.99 -19.62
CA SER A 72 9.14 -12.65 -20.75
C SER A 72 10.46 -11.98 -21.10
N ARG A 73 11.41 -12.80 -21.54
CA ARG A 73 12.69 -12.33 -22.08
C ARG A 73 12.51 -11.34 -23.22
N GLN A 74 11.46 -11.51 -24.04
CA GLN A 74 11.14 -10.61 -25.16
C GLN A 74 10.78 -9.20 -24.66
N LYS A 75 9.91 -9.09 -23.64
CA LYS A 75 9.55 -7.80 -23.05
C LYS A 75 10.74 -7.14 -22.35
N LEU A 76 11.59 -7.93 -21.69
CA LEU A 76 12.86 -7.45 -21.11
C LEU A 76 13.82 -6.91 -22.16
N THR A 77 14.01 -7.62 -23.29
CA THR A 77 14.86 -7.13 -24.38
C THR A 77 14.29 -5.86 -25.00
N GLN A 78 12.97 -5.76 -25.17
CA GLN A 78 12.34 -4.56 -25.70
C GLN A 78 12.44 -3.38 -24.72
N ALA A 79 12.24 -3.62 -23.43
CA ALA A 79 12.40 -2.60 -22.39
C ALA A 79 13.85 -2.11 -22.32
N LEU A 80 14.83 -3.03 -22.31
CA LEU A 80 16.25 -2.68 -22.30
C LEU A 80 16.66 -1.90 -23.56
N ASN A 81 16.19 -2.32 -24.74
CA ASN A 81 16.44 -1.61 -26.00
C ASN A 81 15.78 -0.22 -26.03
N ARG A 82 14.59 -0.07 -25.44
CA ARG A 82 13.95 1.24 -25.28
C ARG A 82 14.72 2.12 -24.29
N SER A 83 15.10 1.59 -23.13
CA SER A 83 15.94 2.30 -22.16
C SER A 83 17.29 2.71 -22.76
N SER A 84 17.92 1.88 -23.61
CA SER A 84 19.13 2.28 -24.34
C SER A 84 18.87 3.35 -25.39
N SER A 85 17.69 3.37 -26.02
CA SER A 85 17.30 4.42 -26.98
C SER A 85 16.85 5.73 -26.31
N GLN A 86 16.35 5.65 -25.07
CA GLN A 86 15.94 6.78 -24.24
C GLN A 86 17.08 7.31 -23.36
N ALA A 87 18.16 6.55 -23.21
CA ALA A 87 19.44 7.02 -22.71
C ALA A 87 20.11 7.95 -23.73
N THR A 88 19.50 9.12 -23.90
CA THR A 88 20.17 10.37 -24.27
C THR A 88 20.52 10.51 -25.75
N SER A 89 20.36 11.73 -26.27
CA SER A 89 21.03 12.22 -27.48
C SER A 89 22.55 11.93 -27.54
N ASN A 90 23.14 11.51 -26.42
CA ASN A 90 24.53 11.06 -26.27
C ASN A 90 24.75 9.56 -26.58
N ALA A 91 23.72 8.70 -26.71
CA ALA A 91 23.91 7.28 -27.03
C ALA A 91 24.66 7.02 -28.35
N ALA A 92 24.46 7.88 -29.35
CA ALA A 92 25.21 7.81 -30.60
C ALA A 92 26.72 8.14 -30.43
N LEU A 93 27.07 8.91 -29.40
CA LEU A 93 28.45 9.23 -29.02
C LEU A 93 29.07 8.15 -28.12
N ILE A 94 28.25 7.39 -27.38
CA ILE A 94 28.70 6.35 -26.44
C ILE A 94 28.90 4.99 -27.14
N ALA A 95 28.15 4.69 -28.21
CA ALA A 95 28.25 3.40 -28.91
C ALA A 95 29.68 3.07 -29.42
N PRO A 96 30.46 4.02 -29.97
CA PRO A 96 31.87 3.79 -30.31
C PRO A 96 32.75 3.51 -29.08
N GLU A 97 32.51 4.21 -27.97
CA GLU A 97 33.28 4.06 -26.72
C GLU A 97 33.08 2.66 -26.11
N LEU A 98 31.86 2.12 -26.17
CA LEU A 98 31.54 0.78 -25.67
C LEU A 98 32.23 -0.35 -26.46
N SER A 99 32.58 -0.10 -27.72
CA SER A 99 33.25 -1.07 -28.59
C SER A 99 34.77 -1.10 -28.43
N ARG A 100 35.34 -0.15 -27.67
CA ARG A 100 36.78 -0.01 -27.44
C ARG A 100 37.24 -0.92 -26.30
N ARG A 101 38.54 -1.27 -26.31
CA ARG A 101 39.19 -1.81 -25.10
C ARG A 101 39.28 -0.71 -24.05
N LYS A 102 38.71 -0.97 -22.87
CA LYS A 102 38.72 -0.05 -21.73
C LYS A 102 40.13 0.17 -21.19
N GLU A 103 40.41 1.39 -20.79
CA GLU A 103 41.62 1.77 -20.07
C GLU A 103 41.46 1.46 -18.57
N PRO A 104 42.55 1.19 -17.82
CA PRO A 104 42.48 0.85 -16.40
C PRO A 104 41.78 1.90 -15.52
N LEU A 105 41.86 3.17 -15.91
CA LEU A 105 41.28 4.31 -15.16
C LEU A 105 39.77 4.49 -15.39
N GLU A 106 39.16 3.70 -16.27
CA GLU A 106 37.70 3.70 -16.49
C GLU A 106 36.95 2.83 -15.47
N ALA A 107 37.66 1.94 -14.76
CA ALA A 107 37.07 1.16 -13.67
C ALA A 107 36.92 1.95 -12.37
N MET A 108 37.59 3.11 -12.28
CA MET A 108 37.69 3.90 -11.07
C MET A 108 36.62 5.00 -11.07
N PRO A 109 35.98 5.29 -9.92
CA PRO A 109 35.04 6.41 -9.83
C PRO A 109 35.80 7.73 -9.97
N LEU A 110 35.23 8.71 -10.68
CA LEU A 110 35.88 10.01 -10.92
C LEU A 110 36.20 10.74 -9.61
N ASP A 111 35.39 10.56 -8.58
CA ASP A 111 35.60 11.17 -7.26
C ASP A 111 36.88 10.69 -6.54
N ALA A 112 37.38 9.51 -6.90
CA ALA A 112 38.65 8.97 -6.37
C ALA A 112 39.88 9.46 -7.16
N VAL A 113 39.66 10.23 -8.23
CA VAL A 113 40.69 10.70 -9.15
C VAL A 113 41.12 12.11 -8.77
N ALA A 114 42.37 12.26 -8.36
CA ALA A 114 42.94 13.57 -8.00
C ALA A 114 44.10 13.95 -8.94
N MET A 115 44.01 15.11 -9.61
CA MET A 115 45.15 15.67 -10.33
C MET A 115 46.21 16.13 -9.33
N VAL A 116 47.45 15.67 -9.52
CA VAL A 116 48.59 16.02 -8.67
C VAL A 116 49.47 17.07 -9.33
N GLY A 117 49.48 17.12 -10.67
CA GLY A 117 50.20 18.13 -11.43
C GLY A 117 50.23 17.78 -12.92
N SER A 118 51.05 18.50 -13.67
CA SER A 118 51.31 18.24 -15.07
C SER A 118 52.80 18.31 -15.37
N LEU A 119 53.22 17.64 -16.43
CA LEU A 119 54.60 17.65 -16.92
C LEU A 119 54.60 17.60 -18.43
N VAL A 120 55.63 18.17 -19.05
CA VAL A 120 55.83 18.08 -20.50
C VAL A 120 56.78 16.93 -20.79
N LYS A 121 56.28 15.90 -21.49
CA LYS A 121 57.08 14.74 -21.91
C LYS A 121 57.16 14.72 -23.42
N LEU A 122 58.37 14.77 -23.98
CA LEU A 122 58.61 14.77 -25.43
C LEU A 122 57.82 15.88 -26.16
N GLY A 123 57.74 17.07 -25.55
CA GLY A 123 57.01 18.21 -26.10
C GLY A 123 55.48 18.13 -26.01
N GLN A 124 54.93 17.10 -25.34
CA GLN A 124 53.48 16.93 -25.15
C GLN A 124 53.11 17.11 -23.67
N PRO A 125 52.03 17.85 -23.35
CA PRO A 125 51.53 17.98 -21.99
C PRO A 125 50.93 16.65 -21.51
N VAL A 126 51.35 16.21 -20.32
CA VAL A 126 50.91 14.99 -19.64
C VAL A 126 50.44 15.38 -18.24
N ALA A 127 49.25 14.94 -17.84
CA ALA A 127 48.77 15.13 -16.48
C ALA A 127 49.17 13.94 -15.60
N LEU A 128 49.52 14.23 -14.35
CA LEU A 128 49.72 13.25 -13.29
C LEU A 128 48.47 13.18 -12.44
N VAL A 129 47.91 11.98 -12.37
CA VAL A 129 46.66 11.70 -11.70
C VAL A 129 46.89 10.60 -10.68
N ARG A 130 46.37 10.78 -9.47
CA ARG A 130 46.47 9.83 -8.38
C ARG A 130 45.12 9.16 -8.14
N VAL A 131 45.12 7.84 -8.06
CA VAL A 131 43.97 7.00 -7.75
C VAL A 131 44.43 5.90 -6.79
N ASP A 132 43.75 5.73 -5.66
CA ASP A 132 44.11 4.74 -4.62
C ASP A 132 45.59 4.78 -4.21
N ASN A 133 46.16 5.98 -4.18
CA ASN A 133 47.58 6.22 -3.86
C ASN A 133 48.58 5.74 -4.92
N LEU A 134 48.13 5.31 -6.10
CA LEU A 134 48.96 5.08 -7.29
C LEU A 134 48.94 6.28 -8.22
N LEU A 135 50.08 6.61 -8.82
CA LEU A 135 50.24 7.67 -9.81
C LEU A 135 50.15 7.12 -11.23
N TYR A 136 49.31 7.76 -12.03
CA TYR A 136 49.09 7.46 -13.44
C TYR A 136 49.38 8.69 -14.30
N GLN A 137 49.95 8.46 -15.49
CA GLN A 137 50.22 9.49 -16.49
C GLN A 137 49.14 9.42 -17.56
N VAL A 138 48.41 10.52 -17.75
CA VAL A 138 47.34 10.62 -18.75
C VAL A 138 47.60 11.74 -19.74
N ARG A 139 47.07 11.58 -20.95
CA ARG A 139 47.26 12.51 -22.06
C ARG A 139 45.91 13.02 -22.56
N VAL A 140 45.94 14.07 -23.36
CA VAL A 140 44.74 14.51 -24.09
C VAL A 140 44.22 13.33 -24.92
N GLY A 141 42.93 13.02 -24.77
CA GLY A 141 42.28 11.88 -25.40
C GLY A 141 42.27 10.57 -24.59
N SER A 142 42.96 10.51 -23.43
CA SER A 142 42.77 9.41 -22.47
C SER A 142 41.41 9.53 -21.76
N TYR A 143 40.98 8.43 -21.15
CA TYR A 143 39.67 8.33 -20.48
C TYR A 143 39.82 8.15 -18.98
N LEU A 144 38.90 8.76 -18.25
CA LEU A 144 38.84 8.73 -16.80
C LEU A 144 37.41 8.48 -16.35
N GLY A 145 37.25 7.70 -15.28
CA GLY A 145 35.94 7.53 -14.66
C GLY A 145 35.06 6.48 -15.35
N GLN A 146 34.03 6.03 -14.64
CA GLN A 146 33.05 5.07 -15.13
C GLN A 146 32.13 5.63 -16.22
N ASN A 147 32.05 6.97 -16.34
CA ASN A 147 31.21 7.68 -17.30
C ASN A 147 31.91 8.01 -18.62
N TYR A 148 33.06 7.37 -18.92
CA TYR A 148 33.82 7.60 -20.17
C TYR A 148 34.26 9.06 -20.35
N GLY A 149 34.69 9.71 -19.27
CA GLY A 149 35.15 11.10 -19.29
C GLY A 149 36.43 11.24 -20.13
N ARG A 150 36.31 11.83 -21.32
CA ARG A 150 37.46 12.00 -22.25
C ARG A 150 38.18 13.31 -21.96
N ILE A 151 39.50 13.24 -21.75
CA ILE A 151 40.33 14.43 -21.51
C ILE A 151 40.41 15.27 -22.79
N THR A 152 39.98 16.53 -22.72
CA THR A 152 39.99 17.47 -23.85
C THR A 152 41.14 18.46 -23.77
N LYS A 153 41.54 18.85 -22.56
CA LYS A 153 42.62 19.80 -22.31
C LYS A 153 43.32 19.50 -20.99
N ILE A 154 44.63 19.70 -20.98
CA ILE A 154 45.48 19.63 -19.78
C ILE A 154 46.13 21.00 -19.62
N SER A 155 45.95 21.63 -18.46
CA SER A 155 46.67 22.83 -18.08
C SER A 155 47.70 22.52 -16.98
N GLU A 156 48.36 23.54 -16.45
CA GLU A 156 49.33 23.38 -15.37
C GLU A 156 48.68 22.84 -14.08
N THR A 157 47.47 23.31 -13.76
CA THR A 157 46.78 23.08 -12.48
C THR A 157 45.41 22.43 -12.62
N GLU A 158 44.84 22.36 -13.83
CA GLU A 158 43.52 21.77 -14.07
C GLU A 158 43.52 20.81 -15.26
N LEU A 159 42.55 19.90 -15.24
CA LEU A 159 42.26 18.96 -16.30
C LEU A 159 40.81 19.13 -16.70
N THR A 160 40.55 19.33 -17.99
CA THR A 160 39.21 19.44 -18.55
C THR A 160 38.84 18.13 -19.24
N LEU A 161 37.64 17.63 -18.93
CA LEU A 161 37.08 16.42 -19.51
C LEU A 161 35.68 16.69 -20.08
N ARG A 162 35.24 15.79 -20.97
CA ARG A 162 33.88 15.78 -21.53
C ARG A 162 33.23 14.43 -21.27
N GLU A 163 32.03 14.47 -20.69
CA GLU A 163 31.10 13.35 -20.49
C GLU A 163 29.97 13.36 -21.52
#